data_AF-A0A6M4PAJ5-F1
#
_entry.id   AF-A0A6M4PAJ5-F1
#
_cell.length_a   1.000
_cell.length_b   1.000
_cell.length_c   1.000
_cell.angle_alpha   90.00
_cell.angle_beta   90.00
_cell.angle_gamma   90.00
#
_symmetry.space_group_name_H-M   'P 1'
#
loop_
_entity.id
_entity.type
_entity.pdbx_description
1 polymer ?
#
loop_
_entity_poly.entity_id
_entity_poly.type
_entity_poly.pdbx_seq_one_letter_code
_entity_poly.pdbx_strand_id
1 'polypeptide(L)'
;MLVKQFNYISKEESLVMLESIKYIKHKVIILLMLDAGLRVTEACSIKAKNFDFKNRTITIQSAKKKGVKHLRTIPMSNRLYQAIGDYLKQSNISINSDSFLFPSKNSALGHISRKTMWEAVNRISQKTNIPALHPHALRHSFATHHLSAGSSLAEIKTMLGHQNFNTTLIYAEIPTEELRSRVNAVTDSPIQWYKKLYLFLVPKPRTEIINIDFTESYFTIGRNTELVHLNKNINQNINTLVIGSIGCGKSHLLKNITTEKKILRLDDTDNIKKSLAQILLYLFKEKETVLAILWKDFTTEEINKKIQRENVIHLCDTIIASVPAYEYCLIIDDISAITPTSKKVIERLKDTFVIIAGAREVKAVNTSFIWNFEKLEVKNLPRREALQLIVQLSNNLEVQDREMFWNHIFDQTVGNPRAITEIVNRYKKEPFLDAQTIKEIRHSGALPEIDMTWIIVVSLGLLTSMRFLSREMDEPTLRFIGSIAMILLFLIRPLMGSLKKKFV
;
A
#
# COMPACT_ATOMS: atom_id res chain seq x y z
N MET A 1 16.29 12.59 -27.45
CA MET A 1 14.99 12.98 -28.02
C MET A 1 14.80 14.45 -27.70
N LEU A 2 14.78 15.34 -28.70
CA LEU A 2 14.67 16.79 -28.50
C LEU A 2 13.35 17.10 -27.74
N VAL A 3 13.48 17.61 -26.52
CA VAL A 3 12.36 17.99 -25.64
C VAL A 3 11.59 19.13 -26.30
N LYS A 4 10.32 18.89 -26.63
CA LYS A 4 9.45 19.90 -27.22
C LYS A 4 8.95 20.79 -26.08
N GLN A 5 9.54 21.98 -25.90
CA GLN A 5 9.07 22.98 -24.95
C GLN A 5 7.56 23.21 -25.10
N PHE A 6 6.80 23.01 -24.03
CA PHE A 6 5.35 23.24 -24.04
C PHE A 6 5.07 24.71 -23.70
N ASN A 7 4.33 25.35 -24.59
CA ASN A 7 3.91 26.73 -24.46
C ASN A 7 2.73 26.84 -23.47
N TYR A 8 3.00 27.27 -22.23
CA TYR A 8 1.99 27.66 -21.24
C TYR A 8 2.11 29.16 -20.93
N ILE A 9 1.06 29.75 -20.38
CA ILE A 9 0.94 31.18 -20.08
C ILE A 9 1.15 31.35 -18.57
N SER A 10 2.05 32.25 -18.18
CA SER A 10 2.31 32.54 -16.76
C SER A 10 1.13 33.26 -16.11
N LYS A 11 1.11 33.36 -14.77
CA LYS A 11 0.05 34.10 -14.06
C LYS A 11 0.05 35.58 -14.44
N GLU A 12 1.22 36.19 -14.56
CA GLU A 12 1.42 37.60 -14.95
C GLU A 12 0.97 37.84 -16.39
N GLU A 13 1.40 37.00 -17.32
CA GLU A 13 0.96 37.03 -18.71
C GLU A 13 -0.55 36.87 -18.84
N SER A 14 -1.16 36.04 -17.98
CA SER A 14 -2.62 35.85 -17.97
C SER A 14 -3.38 37.11 -17.54
N LEU A 15 -2.82 37.92 -16.64
CA LEU A 15 -3.42 39.19 -16.21
C LEU A 15 -3.33 40.24 -17.33
N VAL A 16 -2.14 40.40 -17.91
CA VAL A 16 -1.90 41.30 -19.05
C VAL A 16 -2.81 40.92 -20.23
N MET A 17 -2.94 39.63 -20.51
CA MET A 17 -3.86 39.11 -21.52
C MET A 17 -5.29 39.52 -21.20
N LEU A 18 -5.80 39.25 -20.00
CA LEU A 18 -7.20 39.52 -19.61
C LEU A 18 -7.56 41.01 -19.62
N GLU A 19 -6.62 41.90 -19.31
CA GLU A 19 -6.79 43.35 -19.38
C GLU A 19 -6.84 43.87 -20.81
N SER A 20 -6.11 43.22 -21.73
CA SER A 20 -6.07 43.62 -23.14
C SER A 20 -7.36 43.32 -23.92
N ILE A 21 -8.27 42.51 -23.35
CA ILE A 21 -9.49 42.01 -24.01
C ILE A 21 -10.58 43.09 -24.01
N LYS A 22 -10.86 43.64 -25.19
CA LYS A 22 -11.92 44.65 -25.38
C LYS A 22 -13.34 44.11 -25.23
N TYR A 23 -13.60 42.89 -25.70
CA TYR A 23 -14.95 42.32 -25.73
C TYR A 23 -15.19 41.38 -24.54
N ILE A 24 -16.15 41.73 -23.70
CA ILE A 24 -16.48 40.94 -22.50
C ILE A 24 -16.85 39.49 -22.83
N LYS A 25 -17.50 39.26 -23.98
CA LYS A 25 -17.82 37.92 -24.49
C LYS A 25 -16.56 37.06 -24.69
N HIS A 26 -15.51 37.63 -25.29
CA HIS A 26 -14.25 36.92 -25.50
C HIS A 26 -13.53 36.68 -24.17
N LYS A 27 -13.62 37.64 -23.23
CA LYS A 27 -13.05 37.51 -21.88
C LYS A 27 -13.65 36.32 -21.13
N VAL A 28 -14.97 36.15 -21.17
CA VAL A 28 -15.63 34.98 -20.53
C VAL A 28 -15.24 33.66 -21.20
N ILE A 29 -15.19 33.61 -22.54
CA ILE A 29 -14.81 32.37 -23.26
C ILE A 29 -13.35 31.99 -22.95
N ILE A 30 -12.44 32.97 -22.89
CA ILE A 30 -11.04 32.74 -22.53
C ILE A 30 -10.93 32.27 -21.08
N LEU A 31 -11.67 32.87 -20.14
CA LEU A 31 -11.71 32.43 -18.74
C LEU A 31 -12.29 31.02 -18.59
N LEU A 32 -13.31 30.63 -19.36
CA LEU A 32 -13.81 29.25 -19.36
C LEU A 32 -12.72 28.24 -19.78
N MET A 33 -11.81 28.65 -20.66
CA MET A 33 -10.70 27.80 -21.08
C MET A 33 -9.53 27.81 -20.10
N LEU A 34 -9.23 28.98 -19.51
CA LEU A 34 -8.09 29.20 -18.62
C LEU A 34 -8.36 28.73 -17.17
N ASP A 35 -9.60 28.90 -16.67
CA ASP A 35 -9.95 28.66 -15.26
C ASP A 35 -10.81 27.42 -15.05
N ALA A 36 -11.49 26.96 -16.10
CA ALA A 36 -12.28 25.73 -16.05
C ALA A 36 -11.74 24.67 -17.04
N GLY A 37 -10.65 24.98 -17.76
CA GLY A 37 -9.97 24.01 -18.61
C GLY A 37 -10.81 23.53 -19.79
N LEU A 38 -11.83 24.26 -20.27
CA LEU A 38 -12.69 23.81 -21.38
C LEU A 38 -11.94 23.75 -22.72
N ARG A 39 -12.36 22.84 -23.61
CA ARG A 39 -11.93 22.93 -25.02
C ARG A 39 -12.65 24.10 -25.68
N VAL A 40 -12.02 24.69 -26.70
CA VAL A 40 -12.61 25.81 -27.47
C VAL A 40 -14.02 25.50 -27.96
N THR A 41 -14.24 24.28 -28.45
CA THR A 41 -15.56 23.83 -28.90
C THR A 41 -16.59 23.82 -27.79
N GLU A 42 -16.21 23.26 -26.63
CA GLU A 42 -17.06 23.16 -25.45
C GLU A 42 -17.40 24.55 -24.91
N ALA A 43 -16.40 25.45 -24.86
CA ALA A 43 -16.59 26.83 -24.42
C ALA A 43 -17.47 27.64 -25.37
N CYS A 44 -17.34 27.45 -26.69
CA CYS A 44 -18.16 28.16 -27.68
C CYS A 44 -19.61 27.67 -27.72
N SER A 45 -19.86 26.37 -27.48
CA SER A 45 -21.19 25.76 -27.57
C SER A 45 -21.88 25.59 -26.22
N ILE A 46 -21.36 26.21 -25.15
CA ILE A 46 -21.92 26.07 -23.80
C ILE A 46 -23.31 26.72 -23.71
N LYS A 47 -24.24 26.06 -23.00
CA LYS A 47 -25.61 26.54 -22.78
C LYS A 47 -25.79 27.02 -21.35
N ALA A 48 -26.85 27.80 -21.13
CA ALA A 48 -27.19 28.31 -19.81
C ALA A 48 -27.45 27.21 -18.77
N LYS A 49 -28.15 26.12 -19.17
CA LYS A 49 -28.41 24.96 -18.29
C LYS A 49 -27.17 24.22 -17.80
N ASN A 50 -26.00 24.46 -18.39
CA ASN A 50 -24.76 23.84 -17.94
C ASN A 50 -24.22 24.47 -16.64
N PHE A 51 -24.72 25.64 -16.24
CA PHE A 51 -24.28 26.35 -15.06
C PHE A 51 -25.23 26.14 -13.89
N ASP A 52 -24.65 25.76 -12.75
CA ASP A 52 -25.31 25.85 -11.45
C ASP A 52 -24.69 27.04 -10.71
N PHE A 53 -25.37 28.19 -10.78
CA PHE A 53 -24.91 29.43 -10.15
C PHE A 53 -24.97 29.37 -8.62
N LYS A 54 -25.85 28.55 -8.04
CA LYS A 54 -25.98 28.40 -6.59
C LYS A 54 -24.78 27.66 -6.01
N ASN A 55 -24.38 26.57 -6.66
CA ASN A 55 -23.24 25.75 -6.23
C ASN A 55 -21.91 26.17 -6.89
N ARG A 56 -21.94 27.19 -7.76
CA ARG A 56 -20.80 27.67 -8.55
C ARG A 56 -20.10 26.57 -9.35
N THR A 57 -20.85 25.71 -10.01
CA THR A 57 -20.30 24.62 -10.83
C THR A 57 -20.77 24.68 -12.28
N ILE A 58 -19.97 24.11 -13.17
CA ILE A 58 -20.27 23.95 -14.59
C ILE A 58 -20.28 22.46 -14.91
N THR A 59 -21.40 21.96 -15.42
CA THR A 59 -21.55 20.56 -15.84
C THR A 59 -21.48 20.47 -17.36
N ILE A 60 -20.49 19.78 -17.89
CA ILE A 60 -20.20 19.72 -19.33
C ILE A 60 -20.23 18.28 -19.81
N GLN A 61 -20.86 18.08 -20.95
CA GLN A 61 -20.84 16.80 -21.66
C GLN A 61 -19.64 16.76 -22.61
N SER A 62 -18.76 15.77 -22.45
CA SER A 62 -17.58 15.62 -23.31
C SER A 62 -17.97 15.22 -24.73
N ALA A 63 -17.49 15.95 -25.75
CA ALA A 63 -17.89 15.79 -27.15
C ALA A 63 -17.21 14.62 -27.90
N LYS A 64 -16.40 13.78 -27.22
CA LYS A 64 -15.66 12.66 -27.84
C LYS A 64 -16.34 11.32 -27.55
N LYS A 65 -17.41 10.99 -28.29
CA LYS A 65 -17.77 9.64 -28.82
C LYS A 65 -19.28 9.49 -29.04
N LYS A 66 -19.65 8.86 -30.17
CA LYS A 66 -20.92 8.13 -30.33
C LYS A 66 -20.94 7.00 -29.30
N GLY A 67 -21.95 6.96 -28.44
CA GLY A 67 -22.22 5.80 -27.57
C GLY A 67 -22.49 6.14 -26.10
N VAL A 68 -21.59 6.82 -25.39
CA VAL A 68 -21.72 7.07 -23.94
C VAL A 68 -21.37 8.52 -23.58
N LYS A 69 -22.35 9.25 -23.02
CA LYS A 69 -22.25 10.67 -22.65
C LYS A 69 -21.58 10.80 -21.28
N HIS A 70 -20.28 11.08 -21.23
CA HIS A 70 -19.61 11.40 -19.96
C HIS A 70 -19.85 12.87 -19.57
N LEU A 71 -20.46 13.08 -18.41
CA LEU A 71 -20.61 14.38 -17.76
C LEU A 71 -19.42 14.61 -16.83
N ARG A 72 -18.87 15.83 -16.84
CA ARG A 72 -17.89 16.30 -15.86
C ARG A 72 -18.34 17.61 -15.25
N THR A 73 -18.12 17.74 -13.95
CA THR A 73 -18.49 18.92 -13.17
C THR A 73 -17.23 19.65 -12.75
N ILE A 74 -17.17 20.95 -13.00
CA ILE A 74 -15.98 21.79 -12.77
C ILE A 74 -16.38 22.97 -11.89
N PRO A 75 -15.69 23.24 -10.78
CA PRO A 75 -15.95 24.43 -9.96
C PRO A 75 -15.55 25.71 -10.72
N MET A 76 -16.30 26.79 -10.55
CA MET A 76 -16.00 28.09 -11.12
C MET A 76 -15.05 28.88 -10.22
N SER A 77 -14.05 29.51 -10.83
CA SER A 77 -13.24 30.52 -10.14
C SER A 77 -14.07 31.77 -9.83
N ASN A 78 -13.68 32.55 -8.81
CA ASN A 78 -14.35 33.80 -8.46
C ASN A 78 -14.33 34.80 -9.63
N ARG A 79 -13.20 34.90 -10.36
CA ARG A 79 -13.08 35.81 -11.51
C ARG A 79 -13.92 35.37 -12.71
N LEU A 80 -14.09 34.07 -12.93
CA LEU A 80 -14.98 33.53 -13.95
C LEU A 80 -16.45 33.80 -13.60
N TYR A 81 -16.83 33.57 -12.35
CA TYR A 81 -18.19 33.82 -11.87
C TYR A 81 -18.59 35.30 -12.03
N GLN A 82 -17.69 36.22 -11.64
CA GLN A 82 -17.89 37.66 -11.82
C GLN A 82 -18.01 38.04 -13.31
N ALA A 83 -17.09 37.56 -14.15
CA ALA A 83 -17.09 37.88 -15.58
C ALA A 83 -18.35 37.36 -16.29
N ILE A 84 -18.89 36.21 -15.89
CA ILE A 84 -20.18 35.71 -16.39
C ILE A 84 -21.30 36.65 -15.96
N GLY A 85 -21.36 37.05 -14.69
CA GLY A 85 -22.36 37.99 -14.18
C GLY A 85 -22.37 39.32 -14.95
N ASP A 86 -21.18 39.90 -15.17
CA ASP A 86 -21.02 41.15 -15.92
C ASP A 86 -21.47 41.00 -17.38
N TYR A 87 -21.12 39.87 -18.02
CA TYR A 87 -21.56 39.57 -19.38
C TYR A 87 -23.09 39.43 -19.49
N LEU A 88 -23.71 38.74 -18.55
CA LEU A 88 -25.16 38.56 -18.52
C LEU A 88 -25.89 39.89 -18.34
N LYS A 89 -25.38 40.75 -17.45
CA LYS A 89 -25.93 42.10 -17.22
C LYS A 89 -25.79 43.00 -18.45
N GLN A 90 -24.67 42.94 -19.16
CA GLN A 90 -24.42 43.81 -20.33
C GLN A 90 -25.12 43.33 -21.61
N SER A 91 -25.34 42.03 -21.75
CA SER A 91 -25.80 41.46 -23.01
C SER A 91 -27.31 41.57 -23.23
N ASN A 92 -28.12 41.86 -22.20
CA ASN A 92 -29.59 41.96 -22.27
C ASN A 92 -30.25 40.78 -23.02
N ILE A 93 -29.64 39.59 -22.95
CA ILE A 93 -30.13 38.39 -23.63
C ILE A 93 -31.20 37.75 -22.73
N SER A 94 -32.40 37.51 -23.28
CA SER A 94 -33.38 36.62 -22.65
C SER A 94 -32.87 35.19 -22.78
N ILE A 95 -32.26 34.67 -21.71
CA ILE A 95 -31.65 33.35 -21.70
C ILE A 95 -32.67 32.34 -21.19
N ASN A 96 -33.18 31.52 -22.10
CA ASN A 96 -33.84 30.28 -21.74
C ASN A 96 -32.77 29.20 -21.43
N SER A 97 -33.11 28.18 -20.66
CA SER A 97 -32.21 27.10 -20.22
C SER A 97 -31.47 26.42 -21.39
N ASP A 98 -32.12 26.29 -22.56
CA ASP A 98 -31.55 25.68 -23.76
C ASP A 98 -30.81 26.62 -24.70
N SER A 99 -30.81 27.93 -24.42
CA SER A 99 -30.10 28.93 -25.20
C SER A 99 -28.59 28.80 -25.02
N PHE A 100 -27.85 29.00 -26.11
CA PHE A 100 -26.39 29.15 -26.05
C PHE A 100 -26.04 30.40 -25.26
N LEU A 101 -25.01 30.31 -24.42
CA LEU A 101 -24.52 31.47 -23.67
C LEU A 101 -23.91 32.52 -24.62
N PHE A 102 -23.37 32.09 -25.75
CA PHE A 102 -22.64 32.94 -26.70
C PHE A 102 -23.27 32.94 -28.10
N PRO A 103 -24.51 33.43 -28.27
CA PRO A 103 -25.19 33.40 -29.56
C PRO A 103 -24.46 34.25 -30.61
N SER A 104 -24.59 33.87 -31.88
CA SER A 104 -24.06 34.63 -33.01
C SER A 104 -25.01 34.57 -34.19
N LYS A 105 -25.49 35.72 -34.65
CA LYS A 105 -26.39 35.83 -35.81
C LYS A 105 -25.69 35.47 -37.14
N ASN A 106 -24.36 35.55 -37.18
CA ASN A 106 -23.56 35.33 -38.38
C ASN A 106 -22.99 33.89 -38.47
N SER A 107 -23.44 32.99 -37.59
CA SER A 107 -22.96 31.61 -37.53
C SER A 107 -24.11 30.65 -37.84
N ALA A 108 -23.90 29.75 -38.81
CA ALA A 108 -24.85 28.71 -39.16
C ALA A 108 -25.18 27.76 -37.97
N LEU A 109 -24.30 27.71 -36.95
CA LEU A 109 -24.47 26.89 -35.75
C LEU A 109 -25.21 27.61 -34.61
N GLY A 110 -25.61 28.88 -34.80
CA GLY A 110 -26.34 29.68 -33.81
C GLY A 110 -25.50 30.18 -32.62
N HIS A 111 -24.24 29.73 -32.49
CA HIS A 111 -23.28 30.18 -31.47
C HIS A 111 -21.97 30.66 -32.11
N ILE A 112 -21.14 31.36 -31.34
CA ILE A 112 -19.83 31.84 -31.80
C ILE A 112 -18.98 30.70 -32.38
N SER A 113 -18.33 30.95 -33.52
CA SER A 113 -17.52 29.95 -34.21
C SER A 113 -16.14 29.80 -33.55
N ARG A 114 -15.57 28.59 -33.63
CA ARG A 114 -14.20 28.32 -33.18
C ARG A 114 -13.17 29.20 -33.92
N LYS A 115 -13.41 29.47 -35.21
CA LYS A 115 -12.56 30.31 -36.06
C LYS A 115 -12.50 31.75 -35.53
N THR A 116 -13.65 32.32 -35.17
CA THR A 116 -13.75 33.65 -34.56
C THR A 116 -12.94 33.75 -33.27
N MET A 117 -13.00 32.71 -32.42
CA MET A 117 -12.20 32.69 -31.19
C MET A 117 -10.70 32.53 -31.45
N TRP A 118 -10.29 31.74 -32.46
CA TRP A 118 -8.90 31.66 -32.89
C TRP A 118 -8.36 33.01 -33.37
N GLU A 119 -9.11 33.72 -34.21
CA GLU A 119 -8.72 35.06 -34.67
C GLU A 119 -8.64 36.06 -33.53
N ALA A 120 -9.56 36.00 -32.56
CA ALA A 120 -9.54 36.85 -31.37
C ALA A 120 -8.29 36.59 -30.51
N VAL A 121 -7.97 35.32 -30.25
CA VAL A 121 -6.79 34.92 -29.47
C VAL A 121 -5.49 35.30 -30.19
N ASN A 122 -5.42 35.15 -31.51
CA ASN A 122 -4.24 35.56 -32.30
C ASN A 122 -4.02 37.08 -32.26
N ARG A 123 -5.08 37.88 -32.36
CA ARG A 123 -4.97 39.35 -32.23
C ARG A 123 -4.51 39.77 -30.84
N ILE A 124 -4.97 39.07 -29.79
CA ILE A 124 -4.52 39.31 -28.42
C ILE A 124 -3.03 38.94 -28.30
N SER A 125 -2.63 37.77 -28.81
CA SER A 125 -1.23 37.31 -28.82
C SER A 125 -0.28 38.32 -29.44
N GLN A 126 -0.65 38.89 -30.60
CA GLN A 126 0.12 39.94 -31.26
C GLN A 126 0.16 41.25 -30.46
N LYS A 127 -0.93 41.61 -29.78
CA LYS A 127 -1.01 42.85 -29.00
C LYS A 127 -0.23 42.78 -27.69
N THR A 128 -0.17 41.60 -27.07
CA THR A 128 0.47 41.40 -25.76
C THR A 128 1.88 40.82 -25.87
N ASN A 129 2.38 40.57 -27.09
CA ASN A 129 3.66 39.90 -27.35
C ASN A 129 3.81 38.54 -26.63
N ILE A 130 2.72 37.76 -26.54
CA ILE A 130 2.75 36.42 -25.93
C ILE A 130 2.73 35.38 -27.07
N PRO A 131 3.88 34.87 -27.55
CA PRO A 131 3.96 33.98 -28.72
C PRO A 131 3.33 32.60 -28.46
N ALA A 132 3.22 32.21 -27.20
CA ALA A 132 2.61 30.96 -26.75
C ALA A 132 1.07 30.96 -26.83
N LEU A 133 0.43 32.12 -26.98
CA LEU A 133 -1.01 32.28 -26.76
C LEU A 133 -1.84 31.72 -27.93
N HIS A 134 -2.38 30.52 -27.71
CA HIS A 134 -3.36 29.88 -28.59
C HIS A 134 -4.38 29.07 -27.76
N PRO A 135 -5.51 28.64 -28.34
CA PRO A 135 -6.58 28.03 -27.56
C PRO A 135 -6.20 26.73 -26.82
N HIS A 136 -5.24 25.94 -27.34
CA HIS A 136 -4.72 24.79 -26.62
C HIS A 136 -3.77 25.19 -25.47
N ALA A 137 -2.92 26.21 -25.65
CA ALA A 137 -2.09 26.76 -24.57
C ALA A 137 -2.90 27.26 -23.37
N LEU A 138 -4.07 27.88 -23.57
CA LEU A 138 -4.94 28.30 -22.46
C LEU A 138 -5.38 27.12 -21.58
N ARG A 139 -5.76 26.00 -22.21
CA ARG A 139 -6.13 24.77 -21.50
C ARG A 139 -4.92 24.06 -20.89
N HIS A 140 -3.75 24.14 -21.50
CA HIS A 140 -2.51 23.64 -20.92
C HIS A 140 -2.11 24.44 -19.69
N SER A 141 -2.26 25.76 -19.74
CA SER A 141 -2.00 26.67 -18.63
C SER A 141 -2.88 26.35 -17.42
N PHE A 142 -4.16 26.01 -17.62
CA PHE A 142 -5.03 25.51 -16.55
C PHE A 142 -4.44 24.28 -15.84
N ALA A 143 -4.00 23.27 -16.61
CA ALA A 143 -3.42 22.05 -16.06
C ALA A 143 -2.13 22.34 -15.29
N THR A 144 -1.23 23.13 -15.89
CA THR A 144 0.04 23.53 -15.28
C THR A 144 -0.19 24.35 -14.01
N HIS A 145 -1.11 25.32 -14.01
CA HIS A 145 -1.40 26.14 -12.83
C HIS A 145 -1.97 25.33 -11.67
N HIS A 146 -2.84 24.35 -11.95
CA HIS A 146 -3.37 23.45 -10.91
C HIS A 146 -2.31 22.48 -10.39
N LEU A 147 -1.43 21.98 -11.25
CA LEU A 147 -0.31 21.14 -10.82
C LEU A 147 0.70 21.95 -9.96
N SER A 148 1.02 23.17 -10.37
CA SER A 148 1.80 24.16 -9.61
C SER A 148 1.11 24.59 -8.31
N ALA A 149 -0.20 24.44 -8.18
CA ALA A 149 -0.94 24.67 -6.93
C ALA A 149 -1.00 23.43 -6.03
N GLY A 150 -0.49 22.27 -6.48
CA GLY A 150 -0.47 21.03 -5.71
C GLY A 150 -1.68 20.11 -5.91
N SER A 151 -2.54 20.39 -6.91
CA SER A 151 -3.63 19.47 -7.27
C SER A 151 -3.09 18.16 -7.81
N SER A 152 -3.75 17.05 -7.45
CA SER A 152 -3.35 15.73 -7.95
C SER A 152 -3.63 15.59 -9.45
N LEU A 153 -2.82 14.80 -10.16
CA LEU A 153 -3.04 14.52 -11.59
C LEU A 153 -4.42 13.87 -11.85
N ALA A 154 -4.97 13.16 -10.86
CA ALA A 154 -6.30 12.56 -10.90
C ALA A 154 -7.42 13.63 -10.85
N GLU A 155 -7.28 14.65 -10.00
CA GLU A 155 -8.21 15.80 -9.94
C GLU A 155 -8.20 16.57 -11.27
N ILE A 156 -7.01 16.89 -11.79
CA ILE A 156 -6.85 17.60 -13.06
C ILE A 156 -7.46 16.79 -14.21
N LYS A 157 -7.25 15.46 -14.23
CA LYS A 157 -7.86 14.55 -15.22
C LYS A 157 -9.38 14.57 -15.17
N THR A 158 -9.95 14.59 -13.97
CA THR A 158 -11.41 14.63 -13.75
C THR A 158 -12.00 15.95 -14.27
N MET A 159 -11.36 17.09 -13.96
CA MET A 159 -11.78 18.40 -14.43
C MET A 159 -11.66 18.56 -15.95
N LEU A 160 -10.58 18.03 -16.56
CA LEU A 160 -10.34 18.13 -18.00
C LEU A 160 -11.10 17.07 -18.83
N GLY A 161 -11.55 15.97 -18.24
CA GLY A 161 -12.33 14.92 -18.89
C GLY A 161 -11.56 14.13 -19.96
N HIS A 162 -10.33 13.69 -19.64
CA HIS A 162 -9.52 12.80 -20.50
C HIS A 162 -9.69 11.33 -20.09
N GLN A 163 -10.00 10.44 -21.04
CA GLN A 163 -10.12 8.98 -20.79
C GLN A 163 -8.77 8.25 -20.74
N ASN A 164 -7.73 8.71 -21.48
CA ASN A 164 -6.43 8.03 -21.56
C ASN A 164 -5.33 8.78 -20.80
N PHE A 165 -4.49 8.04 -20.07
CA PHE A 165 -3.35 8.55 -19.27
C PHE A 165 -2.26 9.22 -20.11
N ASN A 166 -2.10 8.85 -21.39
CA ASN A 166 -1.05 9.39 -22.28
C ASN A 166 -1.16 10.90 -22.54
N THR A 167 -2.33 11.52 -22.37
CA THR A 167 -2.46 12.99 -22.50
C THR A 167 -2.26 13.75 -21.20
N THR A 168 -2.14 13.06 -20.06
CA THR A 168 -1.97 13.64 -18.73
C THR A 168 -0.50 13.70 -18.32
N LEU A 169 0.30 12.74 -18.80
CA LEU A 169 1.78 12.69 -18.63
C LEU A 169 2.50 13.87 -19.29
N ILE A 170 1.88 14.50 -20.30
CA ILE A 170 2.40 15.68 -21.00
C ILE A 170 2.49 16.92 -20.08
N TYR A 171 1.86 16.91 -18.91
CA TYR A 171 1.78 18.06 -17.99
C TYR A 171 2.73 17.98 -16.79
N ALA A 172 3.53 16.93 -16.67
CA ALA A 172 4.37 16.69 -15.49
C ALA A 172 5.71 17.46 -15.48
N GLU A 173 5.97 18.34 -16.45
CA GLU A 173 7.16 19.21 -16.43
C GLU A 173 6.87 20.45 -15.59
N ILE A 174 7.12 20.36 -14.28
CA ILE A 174 7.10 21.52 -13.38
C ILE A 174 8.29 22.43 -13.76
N PRO A 175 8.10 23.76 -13.90
CA PRO A 175 9.20 24.68 -14.17
C PRO A 175 10.28 24.57 -13.09
N THR A 176 11.54 24.46 -13.50
CA THR A 176 12.69 24.21 -12.61
C THR A 176 12.84 25.25 -11.49
N GLU A 177 12.40 26.49 -11.70
CA GLU A 177 12.42 27.54 -10.67
C GLU A 177 11.39 27.31 -9.55
N GLU A 178 10.22 26.79 -9.87
CA GLU A 178 9.15 26.52 -8.89
C GLU A 178 9.45 25.23 -8.10
N LEU A 179 10.08 24.25 -8.75
CA LEU A 179 10.70 23.10 -8.10
C LEU A 179 11.77 23.54 -7.10
N ARG A 180 12.64 24.49 -7.48
CA ARG A 180 13.70 25.03 -6.62
C ARG A 180 13.13 25.80 -5.44
N SER A 181 12.08 26.59 -5.63
CA SER A 181 11.33 27.27 -4.56
C SER A 181 10.74 26.27 -3.54
N ARG A 182 10.16 25.16 -4.01
CA ARG A 182 9.60 24.12 -3.13
C ARG A 182 10.67 23.32 -2.40
N VAL A 183 11.79 23.02 -3.06
CA VAL A 183 12.96 22.40 -2.41
C VAL A 183 13.48 23.32 -1.31
N ASN A 184 13.65 24.61 -1.61
CA ASN A 184 14.12 25.60 -0.65
C ASN A 184 13.15 25.80 0.53
N ALA A 185 11.85 25.83 0.28
CA ALA A 185 10.82 25.93 1.32
C ALA A 185 10.82 24.73 2.30
N VAL A 186 11.28 23.55 1.86
CA VAL A 186 11.46 22.36 2.71
C VAL A 186 12.82 22.39 3.44
N THR A 187 13.85 23.01 2.86
CA THR A 187 15.21 23.05 3.44
C THR A 187 15.46 24.24 4.37
N ASP A 188 14.74 25.36 4.21
CA ASP A 188 15.04 26.64 4.90
C ASP A 188 14.42 26.79 6.29
N SER A 189 13.82 25.75 6.87
CA SER A 189 13.58 25.74 8.32
C SER A 189 14.91 25.43 9.03
N PRO A 190 15.50 26.35 9.82
CA PRO A 190 16.73 26.03 10.56
C PRO A 190 16.40 24.93 11.57
N ILE A 191 16.82 23.70 11.27
CA ILE A 191 16.68 22.56 12.16
C ILE A 191 17.61 22.83 13.34
N GLN A 192 17.04 23.28 14.46
CA GLN A 192 17.75 23.40 15.73
C GLN A 192 18.39 22.04 16.07
N TRP A 193 19.63 22.09 16.57
CA TRP A 193 20.49 20.90 16.77
C TRP A 193 19.81 19.77 17.57
N TYR A 194 18.91 20.12 18.50
CA TYR A 194 18.14 19.16 19.30
C TYR A 194 17.10 18.37 18.48
N LYS A 195 16.54 18.94 17.40
CA LYS A 195 15.64 18.23 16.47
C LYS A 195 16.42 17.22 15.60
N LYS A 196 17.68 17.52 15.27
CA LYS A 196 18.60 16.59 14.59
C LYS A 196 18.88 15.35 15.46
N LEU A 197 19.07 15.57 16.76
CA LEU A 197 19.25 14.50 17.75
C LEU A 197 17.98 13.65 17.93
N TYR A 198 16.80 14.29 17.98
CA TYR A 198 15.51 13.60 18.07
C TYR A 198 15.20 12.76 16.83
N LEU A 199 15.47 13.28 15.63
CA LEU A 199 15.30 12.57 14.35
C LEU A 199 16.30 11.41 14.15
N PHE A 200 17.45 11.45 14.83
CA PHE A 200 18.42 10.36 14.84
C PHE A 200 18.00 9.22 15.78
N LEU A 201 17.35 9.54 16.90
CA LEU A 201 16.91 8.57 17.92
C LEU A 201 15.51 7.99 17.65
N VAL A 202 14.63 8.72 16.95
CA VAL A 202 13.26 8.31 16.65
C VAL A 202 13.12 8.04 15.15
N PRO A 203 12.81 6.81 14.71
CA PRO A 203 12.58 6.53 13.30
C PRO A 203 11.39 7.37 12.81
N LYS A 204 11.56 8.14 11.72
CA LYS A 204 10.46 8.88 11.10
C LYS A 204 9.31 7.91 10.79
N PRO A 205 8.05 8.22 11.11
CA PRO A 205 6.93 7.51 10.51
C PRO A 205 7.05 7.70 9.00
N ARG A 206 7.09 6.59 8.25
CA ARG A 206 7.00 6.63 6.79
C ARG A 206 5.65 7.27 6.47
N THR A 207 5.66 8.43 5.82
CA THR A 207 4.43 8.95 5.20
C THR A 207 4.09 7.99 4.08
N GLU A 208 3.08 7.15 4.33
CA GLU A 208 2.56 6.19 3.37
C GLU A 208 2.08 6.95 2.12
N ILE A 209 2.76 6.74 0.99
CA ILE A 209 2.03 6.79 -0.27
C ILE A 209 1.18 5.54 -0.25
N ILE A 210 -0.12 5.75 -0.06
CA ILE A 210 -1.11 4.67 -0.07
C ILE A 210 -1.22 4.20 -1.52
N ASN A 211 -0.40 3.21 -1.89
CA ASN A 211 -0.79 2.29 -2.94
C ASN A 211 -1.94 1.48 -2.38
N ILE A 212 -3.17 1.86 -2.75
CA ILE A 212 -4.36 1.17 -2.30
C ILE A 212 -4.33 -0.23 -2.93
N ASP A 213 -4.02 -1.23 -2.12
CA ASP A 213 -4.10 -2.62 -2.49
C ASP A 213 -5.57 -3.03 -2.37
N PHE A 214 -6.25 -3.12 -3.52
CA PHE A 214 -7.66 -3.54 -3.58
C PHE A 214 -7.83 -5.06 -3.71
N THR A 215 -6.76 -5.85 -3.54
CA THR A 215 -6.80 -7.29 -3.79
C THR A 215 -6.46 -8.11 -2.55
N GLU A 216 -7.39 -8.16 -1.60
CA GLU A 216 -7.48 -9.28 -0.63
C GLU A 216 -8.27 -10.47 -1.23
N SER A 217 -8.09 -10.77 -2.52
CA SER A 217 -8.47 -12.08 -3.03
C SER A 217 -7.32 -13.04 -2.74
N TYR A 218 -7.47 -13.92 -1.76
CA TYR A 218 -6.55 -15.03 -1.57
C TYR A 218 -6.55 -15.88 -2.84
N PHE A 219 -5.53 -15.73 -3.68
CA PHE A 219 -5.35 -16.53 -4.89
C PHE A 219 -4.19 -17.50 -4.68
N THR A 220 -4.33 -18.71 -5.22
CA THR A 220 -3.33 -19.76 -5.10
C THR A 220 -2.66 -19.96 -6.45
N ILE A 221 -1.34 -19.75 -6.52
CA ILE A 221 -0.53 -19.99 -7.73
C ILE A 221 0.37 -21.19 -7.49
N GLY A 222 0.35 -22.16 -8.41
CA GLY A 222 1.36 -23.21 -8.46
C GLY A 222 1.32 -24.23 -7.32
N ARG A 223 0.26 -24.24 -6.51
CA ARG A 223 0.11 -25.09 -5.31
C ARG A 223 -1.07 -26.05 -5.36
N ASN A 224 -1.68 -26.18 -6.53
CA ASN A 224 -2.90 -26.97 -6.71
C ASN A 224 -2.63 -28.46 -6.46
N THR A 225 -1.46 -28.96 -6.88
CA THR A 225 -1.04 -30.34 -6.67
C THR A 225 -0.90 -30.69 -5.18
N GLU A 226 -0.24 -29.83 -4.41
CA GLU A 226 -0.05 -30.00 -2.97
C GLU A 226 -1.39 -29.89 -2.23
N LEU A 227 -2.27 -28.97 -2.64
CA LEU A 227 -3.61 -28.85 -2.05
C LEU A 227 -4.48 -30.09 -2.33
N VAL A 228 -4.47 -30.61 -3.56
CA VAL A 228 -5.18 -31.84 -3.90
C VAL A 228 -4.64 -33.01 -3.09
N HIS A 229 -3.33 -33.10 -2.90
CA HIS A 229 -2.69 -34.11 -2.07
C HIS A 229 -3.10 -34.00 -0.59
N LEU A 230 -3.07 -32.79 -0.03
CA LEU A 230 -3.52 -32.54 1.35
C LEU A 230 -4.99 -32.91 1.53
N ASN A 231 -5.87 -32.48 0.63
CA ASN A 231 -7.29 -32.81 0.69
C ASN A 231 -7.53 -34.32 0.60
N LYS A 232 -6.79 -35.03 -0.26
CA LYS A 232 -6.85 -36.50 -0.36
C LYS A 232 -6.45 -37.15 0.97
N ASN A 233 -5.35 -36.72 1.58
CA ASN A 233 -4.88 -37.25 2.86
C ASN A 233 -5.89 -37.03 3.97
N ILE A 234 -6.55 -35.86 4.00
CA ILE A 234 -7.57 -35.55 5.00
C ILE A 234 -8.75 -36.49 4.90
N ASN A 235 -9.20 -36.76 3.66
CA ASN A 235 -10.29 -37.70 3.40
C ASN A 235 -9.91 -39.14 3.74
N GLN A 236 -8.63 -39.51 3.60
CA GLN A 236 -8.09 -40.82 3.96
C GLN A 236 -7.70 -40.96 5.44
N ASN A 237 -7.94 -39.94 6.28
CA ASN A 237 -7.56 -39.90 7.69
C ASN A 237 -6.04 -39.98 7.93
N ILE A 238 -5.22 -39.53 6.98
CA ILE A 238 -3.77 -39.58 7.08
C ILE A 238 -3.25 -38.27 7.69
N ASN A 239 -2.56 -38.40 8.82
CA ASN A 239 -1.86 -37.28 9.47
C ASN A 239 -0.73 -36.82 8.55
N THR A 240 -0.65 -35.52 8.27
CA THR A 240 0.29 -34.98 7.28
C THR A 240 1.15 -33.86 7.85
N LEU A 241 2.45 -33.91 7.59
CA LEU A 241 3.40 -32.88 7.95
C LEU A 241 3.88 -32.13 6.72
N VAL A 242 3.61 -30.84 6.67
CA VAL A 242 4.01 -29.93 5.60
C VAL A 242 5.37 -29.33 5.94
N ILE A 243 6.43 -29.84 5.31
CA ILE A 243 7.82 -29.45 5.58
C ILE A 243 8.30 -28.47 4.50
N GLY A 244 9.09 -27.47 4.87
CA GLY A 244 9.77 -26.65 3.86
C GLY A 244 10.52 -25.46 4.44
N SER A 245 11.32 -24.81 3.59
CA SER A 245 12.09 -23.61 3.97
C SER A 245 11.19 -22.45 4.43
N ILE A 246 11.78 -21.45 5.08
CA ILE A 246 11.03 -20.27 5.53
C ILE A 246 10.50 -19.51 4.31
N GLY A 247 9.20 -19.19 4.32
CA GLY A 247 8.59 -18.37 3.27
C GLY A 247 8.10 -19.14 2.04
N CYS A 248 8.31 -20.46 1.95
CA CYS A 248 7.86 -21.27 0.81
C CYS A 248 6.33 -21.32 0.62
N GLY A 249 5.53 -20.87 1.59
CA GLY A 249 4.07 -20.80 1.47
C GLY A 249 3.29 -21.85 2.27
N LYS A 250 3.90 -22.50 3.27
CA LYS A 250 3.23 -23.49 4.14
C LYS A 250 1.93 -22.96 4.76
N SER A 251 1.98 -21.81 5.42
CA SER A 251 0.79 -21.20 6.04
C SER A 251 -0.29 -20.84 5.01
N HIS A 252 0.09 -20.55 3.76
CA HIS A 252 -0.88 -20.32 2.69
C HIS A 252 -1.59 -21.62 2.30
N LEU A 253 -0.86 -22.73 2.19
CA LEU A 253 -1.45 -24.07 1.98
C LEU A 253 -2.43 -24.42 3.09
N LEU A 254 -2.00 -24.32 4.35
CA LEU A 254 -2.82 -24.63 5.53
C LEU A 254 -4.11 -23.79 5.61
N LYS A 255 -4.04 -22.52 5.15
CA LYS A 255 -5.20 -21.62 5.14
C LYS A 255 -6.25 -21.98 4.09
N ASN A 256 -5.82 -22.55 2.96
CA ASN A 256 -6.64 -22.80 1.77
C ASN A 256 -7.05 -24.28 1.62
N ILE A 257 -6.87 -25.08 2.66
CA ILE A 257 -7.39 -26.45 2.73
C ILE A 257 -8.92 -26.40 2.60
N THR A 258 -9.45 -27.25 1.72
CA THR A 258 -10.89 -27.34 1.43
C THR A 258 -11.36 -28.76 1.73
N THR A 259 -12.07 -28.92 2.84
CA THR A 259 -12.48 -30.23 3.35
C THR A 259 -13.92 -30.22 3.82
N GLU A 260 -14.58 -31.37 3.71
CA GLU A 260 -15.91 -31.58 4.29
C GLU A 260 -15.86 -31.71 5.83
N LYS A 261 -14.69 -32.05 6.37
CA LYS A 261 -14.44 -32.11 7.82
C LYS A 261 -14.40 -30.73 8.45
N LYS A 262 -14.85 -30.65 9.71
CA LYS A 262 -14.76 -29.43 10.51
C LYS A 262 -13.31 -29.14 10.88
N ILE A 263 -12.87 -27.90 10.68
CA ILE A 263 -11.49 -27.48 10.88
C ILE A 263 -11.35 -26.78 12.24
N LEU A 264 -10.39 -27.25 13.05
CA LEU A 264 -9.92 -26.60 14.26
C LEU A 264 -8.49 -26.12 14.03
N ARG A 265 -8.19 -24.85 14.34
CA ARG A 265 -6.84 -24.29 14.21
C ARG A 265 -6.19 -24.11 15.57
N LEU A 266 -4.94 -24.53 15.67
CA LEU A 266 -4.05 -24.28 16.80
C LEU A 266 -3.03 -23.23 16.37
N ASP A 267 -3.25 -21.99 16.82
CA ASP A 267 -2.39 -20.85 16.50
C ASP A 267 -1.05 -20.88 17.25
N ASP A 268 -1.02 -21.50 18.44
CA ASP A 268 0.16 -21.50 19.31
C ASP A 268 0.38 -22.85 20.00
N THR A 269 1.57 -23.44 19.78
CA THR A 269 2.03 -24.68 20.42
C THR A 269 2.78 -24.45 21.73
N ASP A 270 3.20 -23.22 22.01
CA ASP A 270 3.95 -22.86 23.22
C ASP A 270 3.00 -22.74 24.43
N ASN A 271 1.78 -22.23 24.20
CA ASN A 271 0.74 -22.14 25.23
C ASN A 271 -0.46 -23.06 24.93
N ILE A 272 -0.20 -24.35 24.80
CA ILE A 272 -1.21 -25.34 24.38
C ILE A 272 -2.43 -25.42 25.31
N LYS A 273 -2.27 -25.09 26.60
CA LYS A 273 -3.39 -25.07 27.55
C LYS A 273 -4.49 -24.09 27.15
N LYS A 274 -4.10 -22.88 26.71
CA LYS A 274 -5.05 -21.86 26.24
C LYS A 274 -5.75 -22.31 24.97
N SER A 275 -5.01 -22.93 24.04
CA SER A 275 -5.55 -23.41 22.77
C SER A 275 -6.52 -24.58 22.96
N LEU A 276 -6.22 -25.54 23.85
CA LEU A 276 -7.14 -26.62 24.22
C LEU A 276 -8.40 -26.09 24.91
N ALA A 277 -8.26 -25.11 25.80
CA ALA A 277 -9.40 -24.44 26.43
C ALA A 277 -10.34 -23.81 25.40
N GLN A 278 -9.78 -23.13 24.39
CA GLN A 278 -10.55 -22.53 23.30
C GLN A 278 -11.25 -23.58 22.44
N ILE A 279 -10.57 -24.68 22.10
CA ILE A 279 -11.17 -25.80 21.38
C ILE A 279 -12.35 -26.37 22.18
N LEU A 280 -12.18 -26.59 23.48
CA LEU A 280 -13.21 -27.15 24.32
C LEU A 280 -14.42 -26.20 24.42
N LEU A 281 -14.21 -24.89 24.58
CA LEU A 281 -15.29 -23.89 24.54
C LEU A 281 -16.01 -23.84 23.18
N TYR A 282 -15.28 -24.00 22.08
CA TYR A 282 -15.86 -24.06 20.74
C TYR A 282 -16.75 -25.30 20.58
N LEU A 283 -16.23 -26.47 20.98
CA LEU A 283 -16.98 -27.72 20.98
C LEU A 283 -18.20 -27.66 21.91
N PHE A 284 -18.10 -26.93 23.04
CA PHE A 284 -19.22 -26.67 23.95
C PHE A 284 -20.37 -25.92 23.29
N LYS A 285 -20.06 -24.93 22.45
CA LYS A 285 -21.09 -24.18 21.70
C LYS A 285 -21.76 -25.01 20.60
N GLU A 286 -21.03 -25.91 19.96
CA GLU A 286 -21.58 -26.74 18.86
C GLU A 286 -22.36 -27.97 19.35
N LYS A 287 -21.98 -28.57 20.48
CA LYS A 287 -22.51 -29.84 20.96
C LYS A 287 -23.04 -29.73 22.39
N GLU A 288 -24.09 -28.92 22.58
CA GLU A 288 -24.77 -28.74 23.88
C GLU A 288 -25.16 -30.09 24.54
N THR A 289 -25.47 -31.11 23.75
CA THR A 289 -25.98 -32.41 24.22
C THR A 289 -24.94 -33.34 24.85
N VAL A 290 -23.67 -33.34 24.39
CA VAL A 290 -22.63 -34.24 24.91
C VAL A 290 -21.90 -33.63 26.12
N LEU A 291 -21.73 -32.30 26.13
CA LEU A 291 -21.09 -31.59 27.24
C LEU A 291 -22.05 -31.28 28.40
N ALA A 292 -23.37 -31.27 28.17
CA ALA A 292 -24.36 -31.30 29.24
C ALA A 292 -24.24 -32.57 30.11
N ILE A 293 -23.74 -33.69 29.59
CA ILE A 293 -23.54 -34.91 30.39
C ILE A 293 -22.33 -34.76 31.33
N LEU A 294 -21.28 -34.06 30.91
CA LEU A 294 -20.05 -33.86 31.70
C LEU A 294 -20.18 -32.70 32.71
N TRP A 295 -20.83 -31.59 32.35
CA TRP A 295 -20.88 -30.34 33.13
C TRP A 295 -22.32 -29.81 33.29
N LYS A 296 -23.21 -30.69 33.74
CA LYS A 296 -24.67 -30.51 33.81
C LYS A 296 -25.17 -29.25 34.56
N ASP A 297 -24.35 -28.64 35.41
CA ASP A 297 -24.78 -27.60 36.37
C ASP A 297 -23.99 -26.28 36.35
N PHE A 298 -23.09 -26.04 35.37
CA PHE A 298 -22.21 -24.86 35.40
C PHE A 298 -22.56 -23.80 34.34
N THR A 299 -22.51 -22.53 34.72
CA THR A 299 -22.58 -21.39 33.79
C THR A 299 -21.32 -21.31 32.91
N THR A 300 -21.40 -20.67 31.74
CA THR A 300 -20.26 -20.50 30.80
C THR A 300 -19.04 -19.84 31.45
N GLU A 301 -19.23 -19.00 32.46
CA GLU A 301 -18.13 -18.35 33.21
C GLU A 301 -17.47 -19.30 34.22
N GLU A 302 -18.25 -20.15 34.89
CA GLU A 302 -17.74 -21.17 35.83
C GLU A 302 -16.96 -22.27 35.11
N ILE A 303 -17.45 -22.68 33.94
CA ILE A 303 -16.75 -23.60 33.03
C ILE A 303 -15.39 -23.03 32.65
N ASN A 304 -15.31 -21.76 32.29
CA ASN A 304 -14.06 -21.10 31.94
C ASN A 304 -13.06 -21.09 33.11
N LYS A 305 -13.53 -20.77 34.33
CA LYS A 305 -12.70 -20.81 35.55
C LYS A 305 -12.21 -22.23 35.85
N LYS A 306 -13.04 -23.25 35.61
CA LYS A 306 -12.68 -24.67 35.82
C LYS A 306 -11.66 -25.16 34.81
N ILE A 307 -11.86 -24.86 33.52
CA ILE A 307 -10.91 -25.17 32.43
C ILE A 307 -9.53 -24.55 32.72
N GLN A 308 -9.48 -23.32 33.23
CA GLN A 308 -8.23 -22.68 33.61
C GLN A 308 -7.51 -23.35 34.79
N ARG A 309 -8.23 -24.02 35.69
CA ARG A 309 -7.66 -24.74 36.84
C ARG A 309 -7.22 -26.17 36.52
N GLU A 310 -7.73 -26.75 35.44
CA GLU A 310 -7.42 -28.13 35.08
C GLU A 310 -6.01 -28.33 34.48
N ASN A 311 -5.57 -29.58 34.53
CA ASN A 311 -4.32 -30.03 33.91
C ASN A 311 -4.51 -30.22 32.39
N VAL A 312 -3.47 -29.94 31.61
CA VAL A 312 -3.45 -30.02 30.14
C VAL A 312 -3.84 -31.40 29.63
N ILE A 313 -3.38 -32.46 30.30
CA ILE A 313 -3.67 -33.85 29.90
C ILE A 313 -5.16 -34.16 30.09
N HIS A 314 -5.75 -33.74 31.20
CA HIS A 314 -7.16 -33.98 31.49
C HIS A 314 -8.08 -33.22 30.51
N LEU A 315 -7.71 -31.98 30.15
CA LEU A 315 -8.39 -31.21 29.11
C LEU A 315 -8.33 -31.95 27.76
N CYS A 316 -7.19 -32.55 27.42
CA CYS A 316 -7.03 -33.35 26.21
C CYS A 316 -7.95 -34.58 26.23
N ASP A 317 -7.99 -35.32 27.33
CA ASP A 317 -8.81 -36.52 27.47
C ASP A 317 -10.32 -36.18 27.41
N THR A 318 -10.71 -35.03 27.96
CA THR A 318 -12.08 -34.49 27.87
C THR A 318 -12.45 -34.16 26.42
N ILE A 319 -11.54 -33.56 25.65
CA ILE A 319 -11.76 -33.28 24.22
C ILE A 319 -11.95 -34.58 23.44
N ILE A 320 -11.10 -35.58 23.68
CA ILE A 320 -11.19 -36.90 23.03
C ILE A 320 -12.55 -37.56 23.33
N ALA A 321 -13.02 -37.50 24.57
CA ALA A 321 -14.32 -38.07 24.95
C ALA A 321 -15.52 -37.34 24.33
N SER A 322 -15.37 -36.06 23.97
CA SER A 322 -16.45 -35.21 23.45
C SER A 322 -16.64 -35.27 21.92
N VAL A 323 -15.70 -35.88 21.20
CA VAL A 323 -15.63 -35.84 19.73
C VAL A 323 -15.56 -37.26 19.16
N PRO A 324 -16.39 -37.62 18.15
CA PRO A 324 -16.24 -38.89 17.45
C PRO A 324 -15.00 -38.90 16.56
N ALA A 325 -14.41 -40.09 16.38
CA ALA A 325 -13.15 -40.25 15.66
C ALA A 325 -13.20 -39.70 14.23
N TYR A 326 -12.18 -38.92 13.87
CA TYR A 326 -11.90 -38.35 12.54
C TYR A 326 -12.95 -37.40 11.96
N GLU A 327 -13.92 -36.91 12.75
CA GLU A 327 -14.88 -35.87 12.32
C GLU A 327 -14.18 -34.51 12.13
N TYR A 328 -13.17 -34.21 12.95
CA TYR A 328 -12.47 -32.94 12.96
C TYR A 328 -11.04 -33.05 12.42
N CYS A 329 -10.62 -32.02 11.68
CA CYS A 329 -9.25 -31.81 11.22
C CYS A 329 -8.59 -30.73 12.09
N LEU A 330 -7.44 -31.06 12.67
CA LEU A 330 -6.64 -30.16 13.50
C LEU A 330 -5.48 -29.59 12.67
N ILE A 331 -5.52 -28.30 12.39
CA ILE A 331 -4.46 -27.59 11.67
C ILE A 331 -3.54 -26.89 12.67
N ILE A 332 -2.24 -27.13 12.54
CA ILE A 332 -1.19 -26.54 13.39
C ILE A 332 -0.23 -25.78 12.49
N ASP A 333 -0.05 -24.48 12.73
CA ASP A 333 0.72 -23.61 11.84
C ASP A 333 2.23 -23.92 11.83
N ASP A 334 2.84 -24.18 12.99
CA ASP A 334 4.26 -24.55 13.11
C ASP A 334 4.51 -25.47 14.31
N ILE A 335 5.15 -26.62 14.09
CA ILE A 335 5.58 -27.56 15.15
C ILE A 335 7.11 -27.60 15.34
N SER A 336 7.86 -26.68 14.72
CA SER A 336 9.33 -26.69 14.72
C SER A 336 9.94 -26.50 16.13
N ALA A 337 9.23 -25.81 17.03
CA ALA A 337 9.68 -25.48 18.38
C ALA A 337 8.77 -26.08 19.48
N ILE A 338 8.24 -27.29 19.24
CA ILE A 338 7.27 -27.88 20.16
C ILE A 338 7.85 -28.21 21.56
N THR A 339 7.10 -27.88 22.61
CA THR A 339 7.44 -28.25 23.99
C THR A 339 7.17 -29.75 24.26
N PRO A 340 7.84 -30.38 25.23
CA PRO A 340 7.61 -31.79 25.55
C PRO A 340 6.16 -32.10 25.99
N THR A 341 5.50 -31.15 26.64
CA THR A 341 4.08 -31.26 27.03
C THR A 341 3.18 -31.24 25.80
N SER A 342 3.42 -30.31 24.87
CA SER A 342 2.65 -30.23 23.62
C SER A 342 2.83 -31.49 22.75
N LYS A 343 4.03 -32.09 22.75
CA LYS A 343 4.29 -33.37 22.08
C LYS A 343 3.38 -34.49 22.59
N LYS A 344 3.25 -34.64 23.92
CA LYS A 344 2.36 -35.64 24.54
C LYS A 344 0.89 -35.40 24.20
N VAL A 345 0.45 -34.15 24.13
CA VAL A 345 -0.93 -33.79 23.77
C VAL A 345 -1.22 -34.17 22.32
N ILE A 346 -0.38 -33.75 21.38
CA ILE A 346 -0.57 -34.07 19.97
C ILE A 346 -0.51 -35.59 19.74
N GLU A 347 0.35 -36.29 20.47
CA GLU A 347 0.46 -37.75 20.41
C GLU A 347 -0.83 -38.46 20.83
N ARG A 348 -1.58 -37.90 21.79
CA ARG A 348 -2.90 -38.40 22.20
C ARG A 348 -4.00 -38.03 21.21
N LEU A 349 -3.96 -36.83 20.64
CA LEU A 349 -4.99 -36.34 19.72
C LEU A 349 -4.92 -36.99 18.34
N LYS A 350 -3.76 -37.53 17.92
CA LYS A 350 -3.51 -38.04 16.56
C LYS A 350 -4.42 -39.21 16.14
N ASP A 351 -4.97 -39.94 17.11
CA ASP A 351 -5.81 -41.12 16.86
C ASP A 351 -7.31 -40.74 16.79
N THR A 352 -7.66 -39.51 17.21
CA THR A 352 -9.04 -38.97 17.20
C THR A 352 -9.22 -37.89 16.13
N PHE A 353 -8.19 -37.08 15.88
CA PHE A 353 -8.22 -35.97 14.92
C PHE A 353 -7.30 -36.28 13.75
N VAL A 354 -7.68 -35.83 12.55
CA VAL A 354 -6.71 -35.76 11.45
C VAL A 354 -5.85 -34.53 11.65
N ILE A 355 -4.55 -34.69 11.80
CA ILE A 355 -3.62 -33.61 12.11
C ILE A 355 -2.86 -33.20 10.86
N ILE A 356 -2.92 -31.91 10.55
CA ILE A 356 -2.05 -31.28 9.56
C ILE A 356 -1.20 -30.23 10.23
N ALA A 357 0.11 -30.42 10.20
CA ALA A 357 1.05 -29.52 10.84
C ALA A 357 2.04 -28.93 9.82
N GLY A 358 2.39 -27.66 9.98
CA GLY A 358 3.54 -27.05 9.32
C GLY A 358 4.83 -27.29 10.11
N ALA A 359 5.95 -27.50 9.43
CA ALA A 359 7.27 -27.49 10.03
C ALA A 359 8.30 -26.88 9.09
N ARG A 360 9.36 -26.27 9.64
CA ARG A 360 10.52 -25.85 8.86
C ARG A 360 11.38 -27.05 8.50
N GLU A 361 11.78 -27.78 9.52
CA GLU A 361 12.57 -29.00 9.43
C GLU A 361 12.18 -29.94 10.57
N VAL A 362 12.34 -31.25 10.35
CA VAL A 362 12.12 -32.26 11.39
C VAL A 362 13.45 -32.54 12.09
N LYS A 363 13.62 -32.03 13.30
CA LYS A 363 14.77 -32.38 14.14
C LYS A 363 14.77 -33.88 14.45
N ALA A 364 15.94 -34.52 14.45
CA ALA A 364 16.11 -35.95 14.72
C ALA A 364 15.49 -36.43 16.05
N VAL A 365 15.35 -35.54 17.04
CA VAL A 365 14.73 -35.80 18.36
C VAL A 365 13.20 -36.04 18.27
N ASN A 366 12.57 -35.63 17.17
CA ASN A 366 11.12 -35.70 16.99
C ASN A 366 10.67 -36.80 16.01
N THR A 367 11.61 -37.61 15.50
CA THR A 367 11.35 -38.63 14.48
C THR A 367 10.37 -39.71 14.96
N SER A 368 10.43 -40.13 16.22
CA SER A 368 9.52 -41.14 16.80
C SER A 368 8.07 -40.67 16.91
N PHE A 369 7.86 -39.38 17.19
CA PHE A 369 6.54 -38.76 17.31
C PHE A 369 5.86 -38.53 15.95
N ILE A 370 6.67 -38.30 14.91
CA ILE A 370 6.22 -37.96 13.56
C ILE A 370 6.18 -39.22 12.65
N TRP A 371 6.50 -40.41 13.17
CA TRP A 371 6.57 -41.64 12.37
C TRP A 371 5.27 -41.94 11.59
N ASN A 372 4.11 -41.65 12.19
CA ASN A 372 2.79 -41.86 11.57
C ASN A 372 2.33 -40.69 10.68
N PHE A 373 3.17 -39.68 10.47
CA PHE A 373 2.83 -38.53 9.63
C PHE A 373 3.44 -38.71 8.25
N GLU A 374 2.61 -38.60 7.23
CA GLU A 374 3.09 -38.48 5.86
C GLU A 374 3.78 -37.12 5.68
N LYS A 375 4.96 -37.11 5.05
CA LYS A 375 5.74 -35.90 4.85
C LYS A 375 5.45 -35.33 3.47
N LEU A 376 4.91 -34.11 3.43
CA LEU A 376 4.74 -33.34 2.21
C LEU A 376 5.78 -32.23 2.17
N GLU A 377 6.77 -32.36 1.28
CA GLU A 377 7.81 -31.36 1.09
C GLU A 377 7.38 -30.24 0.15
N VAL A 378 7.36 -29.01 0.67
CA VAL A 378 7.00 -27.79 -0.04
C VAL A 378 8.27 -27.06 -0.44
N LYS A 379 8.65 -27.23 -1.72
CA LYS A 379 9.77 -26.52 -2.35
C LYS A 379 9.36 -25.10 -2.77
N ASN A 380 10.32 -24.26 -3.13
CA ASN A 380 10.05 -22.96 -3.73
C ASN A 380 9.26 -23.10 -5.04
N LEU A 381 8.57 -22.04 -5.46
CA LEU A 381 7.81 -22.07 -6.70
C LEU A 381 8.74 -22.26 -7.91
N PRO A 382 8.36 -23.09 -8.89
CA PRO A 382 9.11 -23.17 -10.14
C PRO A 382 9.06 -21.83 -10.87
N ARG A 383 10.00 -21.62 -11.82
CA ARG A 383 10.17 -20.33 -12.50
C ARG A 383 8.86 -19.80 -13.10
N ARG A 384 8.08 -20.67 -13.74
CA ARG A 384 6.82 -20.27 -14.40
C ARG A 384 5.82 -19.70 -13.40
N GLU A 385 5.57 -20.40 -12.30
CA GLU A 385 4.63 -20.05 -11.25
C GLU A 385 5.12 -18.85 -10.43
N ALA A 386 6.44 -18.78 -10.18
CA ALA A 386 7.06 -17.63 -9.54
C ALA A 386 6.90 -16.35 -10.38
N LEU A 387 7.10 -16.43 -11.70
CA LEU A 387 6.86 -15.31 -12.62
C LEU A 387 5.40 -14.90 -12.64
N GLN A 388 4.47 -15.85 -12.64
CA GLN A 388 3.02 -15.55 -12.53
C GLN A 388 2.71 -14.79 -11.23
N LEU A 389 3.30 -15.21 -10.10
CA LEU A 389 3.15 -14.54 -8.83
C LEU A 389 3.72 -13.11 -8.86
N ILE A 390 4.90 -12.92 -9.46
CA ILE A 390 5.53 -11.60 -9.60
C ILE A 390 4.62 -10.68 -10.42
N VAL A 391 4.18 -11.13 -11.61
CA VAL A 391 3.31 -10.36 -12.52
C VAL A 391 2.05 -9.89 -11.81
N GLN A 392 1.41 -10.79 -11.05
CA GLN A 392 0.17 -10.49 -10.36
C GLN A 392 0.38 -9.50 -9.22
N LEU A 393 1.46 -9.64 -8.43
CA LEU A 393 1.80 -8.70 -7.35
C LEU A 393 2.26 -7.33 -7.87
N SER A 394 2.82 -7.29 -9.09
CA SER A 394 3.34 -6.07 -9.72
C SER A 394 2.37 -5.40 -10.69
N ASN A 395 1.11 -5.82 -10.77
CA ASN A 395 0.16 -5.34 -11.80
C ASN A 395 -0.05 -3.81 -11.79
N ASN A 396 0.14 -3.18 -10.63
CA ASN A 396 0.00 -1.72 -10.44
C ASN A 396 1.32 -0.95 -10.55
N LEU A 397 2.42 -1.61 -10.93
CA LEU A 397 3.75 -0.99 -11.06
C LEU A 397 4.06 -0.61 -12.51
N GLU A 398 4.46 0.64 -12.72
CA GLU A 398 5.02 1.09 -14.00
C GLU A 398 6.53 0.82 -14.01
N VAL A 399 6.94 -0.14 -14.84
CA VAL A 399 8.32 -0.59 -14.97
C VAL A 399 8.80 -0.33 -16.39
N GLN A 400 9.99 0.26 -16.55
CA GLN A 400 10.60 0.51 -17.87
C GLN A 400 10.92 -0.78 -18.62
N ASP A 401 11.61 -1.71 -17.95
CA ASP A 401 11.95 -3.03 -18.48
C ASP A 401 11.35 -4.14 -17.59
N ARG A 402 10.24 -4.71 -18.08
CA ARG A 402 9.50 -5.75 -17.35
C ARG A 402 10.26 -7.07 -17.29
N GLU A 403 11.02 -7.42 -18.32
CA GLU A 403 11.74 -8.70 -18.37
C GLU A 403 12.90 -8.67 -17.37
N MET A 404 13.66 -7.58 -17.36
CA MET A 404 14.72 -7.36 -16.38
C MET A 404 14.19 -7.40 -14.96
N PHE A 405 13.07 -6.71 -14.71
CA PHE A 405 12.42 -6.68 -13.40
C PHE A 405 11.99 -8.08 -12.92
N TRP A 406 11.32 -8.85 -13.77
CA TRP A 406 10.88 -10.20 -13.42
C TRP A 406 12.05 -11.16 -13.18
N ASN A 407 13.06 -11.11 -14.04
CA ASN A 407 14.24 -11.96 -13.92
C ASN A 407 15.03 -11.62 -12.66
N HIS A 408 15.24 -10.33 -12.38
CA HIS A 408 15.97 -9.88 -11.19
C HIS A 408 15.27 -10.30 -9.89
N ILE A 409 13.94 -10.20 -9.82
CA ILE A 409 13.18 -10.68 -8.64
C ILE A 409 13.31 -12.19 -8.51
N PHE A 410 13.19 -12.93 -9.60
CA PHE A 410 13.31 -14.39 -9.56
C PHE A 410 14.72 -14.83 -9.13
N ASP A 411 15.77 -14.23 -9.70
CA ASP A 411 17.17 -14.58 -9.42
C ASP A 411 17.54 -14.30 -7.95
N GLN A 412 16.98 -13.25 -7.34
CA GLN A 412 17.20 -12.96 -5.92
C GLN A 412 16.41 -13.84 -4.96
N THR A 413 15.23 -14.30 -5.37
CA THR A 413 14.30 -15.02 -4.48
C THR A 413 14.35 -16.52 -4.66
N VAL A 414 14.85 -16.98 -5.81
CA VAL A 414 14.85 -18.37 -6.26
C VAL A 414 13.45 -18.99 -6.09
N GLY A 415 12.41 -18.22 -6.44
CA GLY A 415 11.01 -18.65 -6.38
C GLY A 415 10.39 -18.70 -4.97
N ASN A 416 11.03 -18.13 -3.95
CA ASN A 416 10.44 -18.05 -2.59
C ASN A 416 9.30 -17.01 -2.55
N PRO A 417 8.03 -17.43 -2.32
CA PRO A 417 6.87 -16.52 -2.35
C PRO A 417 6.95 -15.34 -1.38
N ARG A 418 7.46 -15.57 -0.16
CA ARG A 418 7.61 -14.50 0.84
C ARG A 418 8.67 -13.49 0.43
N ALA A 419 9.79 -13.97 -0.11
CA ALA A 419 10.85 -13.10 -0.59
C ALA A 419 10.37 -12.28 -1.81
N ILE A 420 9.58 -12.90 -2.70
CA ILE A 420 8.93 -12.23 -3.83
C ILE A 420 8.00 -11.12 -3.34
N THR A 421 7.08 -11.41 -2.43
CA THR A 421 6.14 -10.40 -1.91
C THR A 421 6.88 -9.28 -1.19
N GLU A 422 7.93 -9.58 -0.44
CA GLU A 422 8.76 -8.58 0.23
C GLU A 422 9.46 -7.65 -0.76
N ILE A 423 10.12 -8.19 -1.78
CA ILE A 423 10.83 -7.40 -2.80
C ILE A 423 9.84 -6.57 -3.62
N VAL A 424 8.73 -7.14 -4.07
CA VAL A 424 7.70 -6.38 -4.80
C VAL A 424 7.12 -5.26 -3.93
N ASN A 425 6.90 -5.51 -2.64
CA ASN A 425 6.47 -4.47 -1.69
C ASN A 425 7.52 -3.38 -1.44
N ARG A 426 8.82 -3.67 -1.65
CA ARG A 426 9.87 -2.64 -1.66
C ARG A 426 9.79 -1.80 -2.91
N TYR A 427 9.68 -2.43 -4.08
CA TYR A 427 9.50 -1.71 -5.34
C TYR A 427 8.24 -0.85 -5.38
N LYS A 428 7.15 -1.29 -4.72
CA LYS A 428 5.93 -0.47 -4.51
C LYS A 428 6.18 0.85 -3.78
N LYS A 429 7.30 1.01 -3.06
CA LYS A 429 7.62 2.25 -2.36
C LYS A 429 8.40 3.24 -3.22
N GLU A 430 8.96 2.77 -4.33
CA GLU A 430 9.73 3.62 -5.23
C GLU A 430 8.80 4.34 -6.20
N PRO A 431 9.03 5.65 -6.44
CA PRO A 431 8.19 6.44 -7.34
C PRO A 431 8.41 6.08 -8.81
N PHE A 432 9.60 5.62 -9.18
CA PHE A 432 9.96 5.23 -10.54
C PHE A 432 10.87 4.00 -10.53
N LEU A 433 10.59 3.05 -11.42
CA LEU A 433 11.37 1.81 -11.56
C LEU A 433 12.19 1.86 -12.84
N ASP A 434 13.39 2.43 -12.74
CA ASP A 434 14.41 2.40 -13.79
C ASP A 434 15.37 1.20 -13.63
N ALA A 435 16.18 0.93 -14.65
CA ALA A 435 17.11 -0.20 -14.64
C ALA A 435 18.14 -0.14 -13.50
N GLN A 436 18.47 1.06 -13.01
CA GLN A 436 19.41 1.25 -11.91
C GLN A 436 18.75 0.92 -10.55
N THR A 437 17.56 1.45 -10.29
CA THR A 437 16.76 1.18 -9.09
C THR A 437 16.44 -0.30 -8.95
N ILE A 438 16.14 -0.98 -10.07
CA ILE A 438 15.97 -2.44 -10.09
C ILE A 438 17.24 -3.13 -9.60
N LYS A 439 18.44 -2.78 -10.09
CA LYS A 439 19.70 -3.41 -9.65
C LYS A 439 20.06 -3.14 -8.19
N GLU A 440 19.72 -1.96 -7.68
CA GLU A 440 20.04 -1.51 -6.33
C GLU A 440 19.18 -2.23 -5.27
N ILE A 441 17.90 -2.47 -5.57
CA ILE A 441 17.01 -3.15 -4.62
C ILE A 441 17.34 -4.64 -4.60
N ARG A 442 17.86 -5.07 -3.45
CA ARG A 442 18.15 -6.47 -3.15
C ARG A 442 17.30 -7.01 -2.00
N HIS A 443 17.05 -8.32 -2.02
CA HIS A 443 16.54 -9.03 -0.86
C HIS A 443 17.55 -8.92 0.29
N SER A 444 17.15 -8.31 1.41
CA SER A 444 18.08 -8.03 2.52
C SER A 444 18.41 -9.26 3.36
N GLY A 445 17.74 -10.40 3.13
CA GLY A 445 18.16 -11.68 3.71
C GLY A 445 19.47 -12.23 3.16
N ALA A 446 20.11 -11.54 2.20
CA ALA A 446 21.39 -11.93 1.61
C ALA A 446 22.59 -11.08 2.05
N LEU A 447 22.39 -10.08 2.92
CA LEU A 447 23.52 -9.35 3.51
C LEU A 447 23.97 -10.11 4.76
N PRO A 448 25.26 -10.45 4.91
CA PRO A 448 25.76 -11.01 6.15
C PRO A 448 25.55 -9.97 7.27
N GLU A 449 24.61 -10.26 8.15
CA GLU A 449 24.38 -9.44 9.34
C GLU A 449 25.57 -9.65 10.28
N ILE A 450 26.38 -8.61 10.48
CA ILE A 450 27.42 -8.62 11.49
C ILE A 450 26.76 -8.24 12.81
N ASP A 451 26.71 -9.20 13.74
CA ASP A 451 26.25 -8.92 15.10
C ASP A 451 27.28 -8.02 15.80
N MET A 452 27.02 -6.72 15.84
CA MET A 452 27.86 -5.74 16.56
C MET A 452 27.62 -5.76 18.08
N THR A 453 26.67 -6.56 18.58
CA THR A 453 26.29 -6.57 20.00
C THR A 453 27.48 -6.94 20.88
N TRP A 454 28.26 -7.94 20.47
CA TRP A 454 29.44 -8.35 21.24
C TRP A 454 30.51 -7.26 21.27
N ILE A 455 30.73 -6.53 20.17
CA ILE A 455 31.69 -5.42 20.11
C ILE A 455 31.25 -4.30 21.06
N ILE A 456 29.97 -3.94 21.05
CA ILE A 456 29.44 -2.88 21.93
C ILE A 456 29.54 -3.31 23.40
N VAL A 457 29.17 -4.56 23.74
CA VAL A 457 29.25 -5.07 25.11
C VAL A 457 30.69 -5.13 25.60
N VAL A 458 31.64 -5.60 24.77
CA VAL A 458 33.07 -5.62 25.11
C VAL A 458 33.62 -4.20 25.28
N SER A 459 33.27 -3.26 24.39
CA SER A 459 33.74 -1.87 24.48
C SER A 459 33.23 -1.15 25.74
N LEU A 460 31.96 -1.34 26.09
CA LEU A 460 31.38 -0.81 27.33
C LEU A 460 31.98 -1.51 28.56
N GLY A 461 32.25 -2.82 28.49
CA GLY A 461 32.96 -3.57 29.54
C GLY A 461 34.36 -3.01 29.82
N LEU A 462 35.14 -2.74 28.77
CA LEU A 462 36.44 -2.07 28.88
C LEU A 462 36.33 -0.67 29.48
N LEU A 463 35.32 0.11 29.09
CA LEU A 463 35.11 1.42 29.69
C LEU A 463 34.70 1.32 31.17
N THR A 464 33.96 0.28 31.58
CA THR A 464 33.66 0.06 33.00
C THR A 464 34.88 -0.30 33.82
N SER A 465 35.90 -0.95 33.24
CA SER A 465 37.13 -1.26 33.99
C SER A 465 37.91 0.00 34.39
N MET A 466 37.76 1.09 33.65
CA MET A 466 38.33 2.41 33.99
C MET A 466 37.83 2.94 35.33
N ARG A 467 36.63 2.54 35.77
CA ARG A 467 36.10 2.89 37.10
C ARG A 467 36.93 2.27 38.24
N PHE A 468 37.49 1.09 38.02
CA PHE A 468 38.31 0.40 39.02
C PHE A 468 39.74 0.96 39.02
N LEU A 469 40.32 1.20 37.84
CA LEU A 469 41.61 1.89 37.67
C LEU A 469 41.63 3.28 38.30
N SER A 470 40.50 4.01 38.24
CA SER A 470 40.39 5.33 38.85
C SER A 470 40.59 5.33 40.37
N ARG A 471 40.43 4.19 41.06
CA ARG A 471 40.68 4.10 42.50
C ARG A 471 42.17 4.14 42.83
N GLU A 472 42.99 3.73 41.88
CA GLU A 472 44.44 3.60 42.05
C GLU A 472 45.17 4.83 41.51
N MET A 473 44.61 5.48 40.48
CA MET A 473 45.14 6.71 39.88
C MET A 473 44.60 8.02 40.49
N ASP A 474 43.63 7.92 41.41
CA ASP A 474 42.93 9.05 42.06
C ASP A 474 42.36 10.12 41.11
N GLU A 475 42.06 9.72 39.86
CA GLU A 475 41.54 10.58 38.81
C GLU A 475 40.00 10.55 38.75
N PRO A 476 39.30 11.66 39.07
CA PRO A 476 37.84 11.69 39.12
C PRO A 476 37.20 11.53 37.74
N THR A 477 37.92 11.90 36.68
CA THR A 477 37.48 11.82 35.27
C THR A 477 37.25 10.38 34.83
N LEU A 478 38.18 9.46 35.13
CA LEU A 478 38.09 8.04 34.83
C LEU A 478 36.94 7.36 35.60
N ARG A 479 36.70 7.78 36.84
CA ARG A 479 35.57 7.29 37.66
C ARG A 479 34.23 7.65 37.01
N PHE A 480 34.11 8.86 36.48
CA PHE A 480 32.90 9.35 35.84
C PHE A 480 32.61 8.60 34.53
N ILE A 481 33.61 8.48 33.65
CA ILE A 481 33.49 7.76 32.37
C ILE A 481 33.08 6.29 32.59
N GLY A 482 33.75 5.59 33.52
CA GLY A 482 33.42 4.20 33.81
C GLY A 482 32.05 4.01 34.48
N SER A 483 31.57 5.00 35.23
CA SER A 483 30.23 4.98 35.82
C SER A 483 29.12 5.14 34.77
N ILE A 484 29.33 6.02 33.78
CA ILE A 484 28.42 6.18 32.64
C ILE A 484 28.37 4.90 31.79
N ALA A 485 29.53 4.30 31.50
CA ALA A 485 29.60 3.05 30.74
C ALA A 485 28.85 1.91 31.45
N MET A 486 28.89 1.87 32.79
CA MET A 486 28.19 0.85 33.57
C MET A 486 26.66 1.01 33.47
N ILE A 487 26.15 2.24 33.57
CA ILE A 487 24.73 2.52 33.41
C ILE A 487 24.26 2.15 31.99
N LEU A 488 25.04 2.50 30.97
CA LEU A 488 24.76 2.14 29.57
C LEU A 488 24.74 0.62 29.38
N LEU A 489 25.66 -0.12 30.00
CA LEU A 489 25.72 -1.58 29.93
C LEU A 489 24.49 -2.25 30.59
N PHE A 490 23.92 -1.69 31.66
CA PHE A 490 22.66 -2.18 32.24
C PHE A 490 21.44 -1.84 31.37
N LEU A 491 21.43 -0.68 30.74
CA LEU A 491 20.34 -0.23 29.86
C LEU A 491 20.38 -0.88 28.47
N ILE A 492 21.47 -1.52 28.09
CA ILE A 492 21.60 -2.10 26.75
C ILE A 492 20.72 -3.33 26.55
N ARG A 493 20.38 -4.07 27.61
CA ARG A 493 19.58 -5.32 27.54
C ARG A 493 18.20 -5.12 26.87
N PRO A 494 17.39 -4.11 27.21
CA PRO A 494 16.16 -3.81 26.47
C PRO A 494 16.42 -3.23 25.06
N LEU A 495 17.56 -2.55 24.83
CA LEU A 495 17.92 -1.97 23.52
C LEU A 495 18.47 -3.00 22.52
N MET A 496 19.03 -4.13 22.97
CA MET A 496 19.57 -5.19 22.10
C MET A 496 18.53 -5.77 21.14
N GLY A 497 17.24 -5.80 21.52
CA GLY A 497 16.16 -6.24 20.62
C GLY A 497 15.99 -5.32 19.39
N SER A 498 16.39 -4.06 19.52
CA SER A 498 16.34 -3.03 18.45
C SER A 498 17.65 -3.00 17.63
N LEU A 499 18.80 -3.21 18.28
CA LEU A 499 20.12 -3.12 17.66
C LEU A 499 20.49 -4.32 16.76
N LYS A 500 19.79 -5.46 16.88
CA LYS A 500 19.94 -6.62 15.99
C LYS A 500 19.65 -6.33 14.50
N LYS A 501 19.11 -5.16 14.16
CA LYS A 501 18.54 -4.87 12.82
C LYS A 501 19.13 -3.62 12.18
N LYS A 502 20.45 -3.50 12.11
CA LYS A 502 21.08 -2.49 11.24
C LYS A 502 21.92 -3.17 10.17
N PHE A 503 21.39 -3.10 8.96
CA PHE A 503 22.04 -3.49 7.71
C PHE A 503 23.26 -2.60 7.45
N VAL A 504 24.31 -3.18 6.87
CA VAL A 504 25.32 -2.44 6.10
C VAL A 504 24.75 -2.16 4.72
#